data_AF-A0A453DK27-F1
#
_entry.id   AF-A0A453DK27-F1
#
_cell.length_a   1.000
_cell.length_b   1.000
_cell.length_c   1.000
_cell.angle_alpha   90.00
_cell.angle_beta   90.00
_cell.angle_gamma   90.00
#
_symmetry.space_group_name_H-M   'P 1'
#
loop_
_entity.id
_entity.type
_entity.pdbx_description
1 polymer ?
#
loop_
_entity_poly.entity_id
_entity_poly.type
_entity_poly.pdbx_seq_one_letter_code
_entity_poly.pdbx_strand_id
1 'polypeptide(L)'
;MAASDEMAQKDEDDMKDEKQAEKEYADFEARVKRTIYIDHLSPLVTSQVIKASLAQCANVVNTEFIENYTIEYEIPAAALVEVDNVSQAQAAVDLMNNFPFMLGGMPRPVRAAFAKPEMFPDRPRKPGLKIEFSWVKQGDPGYDGMNKLKGLMRRQEAENMALIKNQLEEEKEL
;
A
#
# COMPACT_ATOMS: atom_id res chain seq x y z
N MET A 1 -0.34 32.04 40.30
CA MET A 1 -1.65 31.80 39.66
C MET A 1 -1.52 31.49 38.17
N ALA A 2 -0.62 32.13 37.40
CA ALA A 2 -0.48 31.85 35.95
C ALA A 2 -0.08 30.41 35.56
N ALA A 3 0.77 29.73 36.35
CA ALA A 3 1.26 28.39 36.02
C ALA A 3 0.20 27.27 36.14
N SER A 4 -0.90 27.51 36.87
CA SER A 4 -1.97 26.52 37.06
C SER A 4 -2.97 26.56 35.91
N ASP A 5 -3.23 27.73 35.35
CA ASP A 5 -4.08 27.89 34.16
C ASP A 5 -3.36 27.39 32.90
N GLU A 6 -2.06 27.64 32.73
CA GLU A 6 -1.29 27.12 31.58
C GLU A 6 -1.19 25.58 31.53
N MET A 7 -1.08 24.90 32.70
CA MET A 7 -1.08 23.44 32.74
C MET A 7 -2.44 22.85 32.40
N ALA A 8 -3.53 23.43 32.92
CA ALA A 8 -4.88 22.97 32.61
C ALA A 8 -5.24 23.17 31.13
N GLN A 9 -4.78 24.27 30.53
CA GLN A 9 -4.99 24.56 29.11
C GLN A 9 -4.20 23.61 28.21
N LYS A 10 -2.96 23.27 28.61
CA LYS A 10 -2.13 22.30 27.92
C LYS A 10 -2.72 20.88 27.98
N ASP A 11 -3.22 20.46 29.15
CA ASP A 11 -3.86 19.16 29.32
C ASP A 11 -5.18 19.06 28.52
N GLU A 12 -5.94 20.16 28.39
CA GLU A 12 -7.14 20.22 27.56
C GLU A 12 -6.85 20.18 26.05
N ASP A 13 -5.77 20.82 25.61
CA ASP A 13 -5.36 20.84 24.21
C ASP A 13 -4.74 19.49 23.79
N ASP A 14 -3.90 18.88 24.64
CA ASP A 14 -3.38 17.52 24.44
C ASP A 14 -4.52 16.48 24.34
N MET A 15 -5.57 16.60 25.16
CA MET A 15 -6.75 15.73 25.08
C MET A 15 -7.64 15.98 23.84
N LYS A 16 -7.63 17.17 23.26
CA LYS A 16 -8.34 17.45 22.01
C LYS A 16 -7.57 16.88 20.81
N ASP A 17 -6.26 17.02 20.81
CA ASP A 17 -5.39 16.50 19.76
C ASP A 17 -5.43 14.96 19.71
N GLU A 18 -5.45 14.28 20.86
CA GLU A 18 -5.61 12.82 20.91
C GLU A 18 -6.96 12.35 20.34
N LYS A 19 -8.06 13.01 20.71
CA LYS A 19 -9.40 12.69 20.18
C LYS A 19 -9.52 12.96 18.68
N GLN A 20 -8.86 14.00 18.19
CA GLN A 20 -8.81 14.29 16.77
C GLN A 20 -8.02 13.23 16.02
N ALA A 21 -6.83 12.83 16.53
CA ALA A 21 -6.03 11.77 15.95
C ALA A 21 -6.75 10.41 15.93
N GLU A 22 -7.52 10.07 16.98
CA GLU A 22 -8.35 8.87 17.02
C GLU A 22 -9.44 8.88 15.95
N LYS A 23 -10.12 10.02 15.77
CA LYS A 23 -11.16 10.17 14.76
C LYS A 23 -10.59 10.07 13.34
N GLU A 24 -9.49 10.77 13.07
CA GLU A 24 -8.79 10.72 11.77
C GLU A 24 -8.33 9.30 11.44
N TYR A 25 -7.79 8.58 12.44
CA TYR A 25 -7.38 7.19 12.27
C TYR A 25 -8.58 6.25 12.05
N ALA A 26 -9.71 6.47 12.71
CA ALA A 26 -10.93 5.68 12.50
C ALA A 26 -11.54 5.90 11.11
N ASP A 27 -11.57 7.14 10.63
CA ASP A 27 -12.03 7.48 9.28
C ASP A 27 -11.10 6.85 8.22
N PHE A 28 -9.79 6.87 8.46
CA PHE A 28 -8.81 6.15 7.66
C PHE A 28 -9.06 4.64 7.63
N GLU A 29 -9.27 3.99 8.78
CA GLU A 29 -9.56 2.55 8.82
C GLU A 29 -10.85 2.18 8.07
N ALA A 30 -11.87 3.03 8.12
CA ALA A 30 -13.10 2.84 7.35
C ALA A 30 -12.82 2.89 5.84
N ARG A 31 -11.98 3.83 5.40
CA ARG A 31 -11.50 3.91 4.01
C ARG A 31 -10.72 2.65 3.61
N VAL A 32 -9.75 2.22 4.42
CA VAL A 32 -8.93 1.02 4.15
C VAL A 32 -9.80 -0.22 3.93
N LYS A 33 -10.84 -0.42 4.75
CA LYS A 33 -11.73 -1.59 4.66
C LYS A 33 -12.52 -1.67 3.35
N ARG A 34 -12.77 -0.53 2.69
CA ARG A 34 -13.45 -0.45 1.39
C ARG A 34 -12.47 -0.27 0.22
N THR A 35 -11.17 -0.35 0.46
CA THR A 35 -10.14 -0.28 -0.57
C THR A 35 -9.60 -1.67 -0.88
N ILE A 36 -9.45 -1.96 -2.17
CA ILE A 36 -8.80 -3.19 -2.66
C ILE A 36 -7.40 -2.84 -3.18
N TYR A 37 -6.46 -3.74 -2.94
CA TYR A 37 -5.12 -3.73 -3.52
C TYR A 37 -5.12 -4.68 -4.71
N ILE A 38 -4.73 -4.18 -5.89
CA ILE A 38 -4.59 -4.97 -7.12
C ILE A 38 -3.11 -5.02 -7.47
N ASP A 39 -2.57 -6.22 -7.67
CA ASP A 39 -1.19 -6.46 -8.10
C ASP A 39 -1.10 -7.03 -9.52
N HIS A 40 0.13 -7.19 -10.01
CA HIS A 40 0.42 -7.71 -11.35
C HIS A 40 -0.19 -6.88 -12.49
N LEU A 41 -0.35 -5.58 -12.26
CA LEU A 41 -0.83 -4.67 -13.31
C LEU A 41 0.21 -4.54 -14.42
N SER A 42 -0.27 -4.45 -15.67
CA SER A 42 0.58 -4.03 -16.77
C SER A 42 0.87 -2.52 -16.66
N PRO A 43 2.08 -2.06 -17.01
CA PRO A 43 2.40 -0.64 -17.19
C PRO A 43 1.40 0.15 -18.04
N LEU A 44 0.67 -0.50 -18.95
CA LEU A 44 -0.31 0.14 -19.83
C LEU A 44 -1.67 0.40 -19.15
N VAL A 45 -1.88 -0.11 -17.95
CA VAL A 45 -3.15 0.04 -17.22
C VAL A 45 -3.28 1.46 -16.68
N THR A 46 -4.39 2.10 -17.03
CA THR A 46 -4.77 3.43 -16.51
C THR A 46 -5.91 3.32 -15.51
N SER A 47 -6.11 4.36 -14.69
CA SER A 47 -7.24 4.44 -13.75
C SER A 47 -8.60 4.28 -14.47
N GLN A 48 -8.70 4.74 -15.72
CA GLN A 48 -9.91 4.57 -16.53
C GLN A 48 -10.17 3.10 -16.88
N VAL A 49 -9.12 2.35 -17.22
CA VAL A 49 -9.22 0.90 -17.50
C VAL A 49 -9.67 0.15 -16.26
N ILE A 50 -9.09 0.45 -15.10
CA ILE A 50 -9.48 -0.14 -13.82
C ILE A 50 -10.96 0.16 -13.53
N LYS A 51 -11.37 1.42 -13.65
CA LYS A 51 -12.75 1.86 -13.42
C LYS A 51 -13.73 1.17 -14.37
N ALA A 52 -13.43 1.12 -15.67
CA ALA A 52 -14.28 0.47 -16.65
C ALA A 52 -14.41 -1.04 -16.41
N SER A 53 -13.32 -1.70 -16.03
CA SER A 53 -13.30 -3.15 -15.79
C SER A 53 -14.05 -3.55 -14.53
N LEU A 54 -14.01 -2.69 -13.50
CA LEU A 54 -14.71 -2.91 -12.24
C LEU A 54 -16.17 -2.46 -12.25
N ALA A 55 -16.60 -1.66 -13.24
CA ALA A 55 -17.94 -1.08 -13.30
C ALA A 55 -19.10 -2.09 -13.19
N GLN A 56 -18.85 -3.35 -13.56
CA GLN A 56 -19.83 -4.44 -13.45
C GLN A 56 -20.07 -4.94 -12.02
N CYS A 57 -19.13 -4.72 -11.10
CA CYS A 57 -19.15 -5.29 -9.74
C CYS A 57 -19.00 -4.25 -8.64
N ALA A 58 -18.42 -3.10 -8.94
CA ALA A 58 -18.18 -2.03 -7.97
C ALA A 58 -18.20 -0.66 -8.64
N ASN A 59 -18.62 0.35 -7.88
CA ASN A 59 -18.41 1.73 -8.25
C ASN A 59 -17.08 2.21 -7.68
N VAL A 60 -16.14 2.56 -8.56
CA VAL A 60 -14.81 3.03 -8.17
C VAL A 60 -14.85 4.53 -7.87
N VAL A 61 -14.54 4.86 -6.62
CA VAL A 61 -14.47 6.23 -6.07
C VAL A 61 -13.12 6.85 -6.40
N ASN A 62 -12.04 6.12 -6.10
CA ASN A 62 -10.67 6.58 -6.29
C ASN A 62 -9.76 5.43 -6.75
N THR A 63 -8.74 5.76 -7.53
CA THR A 63 -7.68 4.84 -7.94
C THR A 63 -6.35 5.52 -7.75
N GLU A 64 -5.49 4.92 -6.93
CA GLU A 64 -4.15 5.41 -6.61
C GLU A 64 -3.15 4.32 -6.98
N PHE A 65 -2.18 4.66 -7.83
CA PHE A 65 -1.11 3.72 -8.18
C PHE A 65 -0.02 3.77 -7.11
N ILE A 66 0.46 2.59 -6.71
CA ILE A 66 1.56 2.50 -5.75
C ILE A 66 2.86 2.67 -6.52
N GLU A 67 3.53 3.78 -6.26
CA GLU A 67 4.86 4.06 -6.78
C GLU A 67 5.89 3.11 -6.15
N ASN A 68 6.75 2.52 -6.98
CA ASN A 68 7.85 1.71 -6.50
C ASN A 68 9.17 2.50 -6.55
N TYR A 69 9.52 3.14 -5.43
CA TYR A 69 10.77 3.89 -5.30
C TYR A 69 12.04 3.03 -5.23
N THR A 70 11.91 1.71 -5.24
CA THR A 70 13.07 0.80 -5.14
C THR A 70 13.61 0.34 -6.49
N ILE A 71 12.91 0.68 -7.58
CA ILE A 71 13.29 0.31 -8.94
C ILE A 71 13.50 1.56 -9.79
N GLU A 72 14.36 1.46 -10.80
CA GLU A 72 14.66 2.56 -11.74
C GLU A 72 13.54 2.80 -12.77
N TYR A 73 12.50 1.95 -12.79
CA TYR A 73 11.43 1.98 -13.77
C TYR A 73 10.15 2.57 -13.19
N GLU A 74 9.57 3.55 -13.89
CA GLU A 74 8.31 4.21 -13.51
C GLU A 74 7.12 3.34 -13.95
N ILE A 75 6.93 2.20 -13.27
CA ILE A 75 5.86 1.24 -13.59
C ILE A 75 4.89 1.16 -12.43
N PRO A 76 3.58 1.37 -12.66
CA PRO A 76 2.56 1.01 -11.69
C PRO A 76 2.45 -0.51 -11.60
N ALA A 77 3.18 -1.13 -10.67
CA ALA A 77 3.10 -2.58 -10.43
C ALA A 77 1.82 -2.97 -9.67
N ALA A 78 1.24 -2.01 -8.96
CA ALA A 78 0.04 -2.21 -8.15
C ALA A 78 -0.78 -0.92 -8.01
N ALA A 79 -2.06 -1.09 -7.66
CA ALA A 79 -2.97 0.02 -7.39
C ALA A 79 -3.84 -0.25 -6.16
N LEU A 80 -4.15 0.82 -5.44
CA LEU A 80 -5.21 0.90 -4.45
C LEU A 80 -6.47 1.43 -5.13
N VAL A 81 -7.56 0.68 -5.03
CA VAL A 81 -8.84 1.05 -5.63
C VAL A 81 -9.88 1.16 -4.52
N GLU A 82 -10.33 2.37 -4.26
CA GLU A 82 -11.40 2.65 -3.30
C GLU A 82 -12.76 2.49 -3.98
N VAL A 83 -13.64 1.72 -3.34
CA VAL A 83 -15.02 1.52 -3.80
C VAL A 83 -16.01 2.00 -2.75
N ASP A 84 -17.28 2.15 -3.11
CA ASP A 84 -18.29 2.74 -2.21
C ASP A 84 -18.46 1.97 -0.89
N ASN A 85 -18.47 0.64 -0.95
CA ASN A 85 -18.84 -0.23 0.16
C ASN A 85 -17.96 -1.47 0.27
N VAL A 86 -17.82 -2.00 1.50
CA VAL A 86 -17.05 -3.22 1.80
C VAL A 86 -17.57 -4.45 1.03
N SER A 87 -18.88 -4.55 0.81
CA SER A 87 -19.47 -5.63 0.02
C SER A 87 -19.05 -5.60 -1.45
N GLN A 88 -18.91 -4.41 -2.04
CA GLN A 88 -18.39 -4.26 -3.39
C GLN A 88 -16.90 -4.61 -3.45
N ALA A 89 -16.12 -4.23 -2.42
CA ALA A 89 -14.72 -4.60 -2.32
C ALA A 89 -14.56 -6.13 -2.27
N GLN A 90 -15.36 -6.81 -1.44
CA GLN A 90 -15.39 -8.28 -1.38
C GLN A 90 -15.76 -8.90 -2.74
N ALA A 91 -16.82 -8.40 -3.38
CA ALA A 91 -17.24 -8.92 -4.69
C ALA A 91 -16.15 -8.76 -5.76
N ALA A 92 -15.43 -7.63 -5.77
CA ALA A 92 -14.32 -7.40 -6.68
C ALA A 92 -13.13 -8.35 -6.39
N VAL A 93 -12.79 -8.54 -5.12
CA VAL A 93 -11.73 -9.47 -4.70
C VAL A 93 -12.08 -10.91 -5.08
N ASP A 94 -13.31 -11.34 -4.82
CA ASP A 94 -13.78 -12.68 -5.17
C ASP A 94 -13.81 -12.90 -6.68
N LEU A 95 -14.24 -11.89 -7.46
CA LEU A 95 -14.24 -11.96 -8.92
C LEU A 95 -12.82 -12.18 -9.47
N MET A 96 -11.84 -11.38 -9.02
CA MET A 96 -10.47 -11.47 -9.51
C MET A 96 -9.71 -12.70 -9.02
N ASN A 97 -10.04 -13.22 -7.84
CA ASN A 97 -9.36 -14.40 -7.29
C ASN A 97 -9.97 -15.72 -7.78
N ASN A 98 -11.28 -15.75 -8.05
CA ASN A 98 -11.96 -16.97 -8.52
C ASN A 98 -11.87 -17.16 -10.04
N PHE A 99 -11.65 -16.09 -10.79
CA PHE A 99 -11.56 -16.13 -12.25
C PHE A 99 -10.32 -15.38 -12.74
N PRO A 100 -9.66 -15.85 -13.83
CA PRO A 100 -8.55 -15.12 -14.43
C PRO A 100 -9.05 -13.78 -14.99
N PHE A 101 -8.82 -12.71 -14.22
CA PHE A 101 -9.27 -11.37 -14.56
C PHE A 101 -8.11 -10.61 -15.21
N MET A 102 -8.26 -10.21 -16.47
CA MET A 102 -7.19 -9.55 -17.24
C MET A 102 -7.45 -8.05 -17.33
N LEU A 103 -6.44 -7.24 -17.01
CA LEU A 103 -6.49 -5.79 -17.11
C LEU A 103 -5.42 -5.31 -18.10
N GLY A 104 -5.80 -5.20 -19.37
CA GLY A 104 -4.95 -4.64 -20.43
C GLY A 104 -3.66 -5.42 -20.72
N GLY A 105 -2.92 -4.98 -21.74
CA GLY A 105 -1.60 -5.52 -22.09
C GLY A 105 -1.60 -7.01 -22.45
N MET A 106 -0.52 -7.70 -22.08
CA MET A 106 -0.41 -9.15 -22.18
C MET A 106 -1.50 -9.85 -21.35
N PRO A 107 -1.95 -11.07 -21.74
CA PRO A 107 -2.98 -11.83 -21.02
C PRO A 107 -2.43 -12.37 -19.68
N ARG A 108 -2.23 -11.46 -18.72
CA ARG A 108 -1.77 -11.69 -17.36
C ARG A 108 -2.95 -11.50 -16.41
N PRO A 109 -3.35 -12.53 -15.66
CA PRO A 109 -4.36 -12.38 -14.62
C PRO A 109 -3.84 -11.47 -13.50
N VAL A 110 -4.62 -10.46 -13.13
CA VAL A 110 -4.35 -9.65 -11.94
C VAL A 110 -4.83 -10.37 -10.69
N ARG A 111 -4.27 -10.04 -9.53
CA ARG A 111 -4.78 -10.54 -8.25
C ARG A 111 -5.23 -9.38 -7.39
N ALA A 112 -6.22 -9.64 -6.56
CA ALA A 112 -6.76 -8.65 -5.64
C ALA A 112 -6.71 -9.15 -4.20
N ALA A 113 -6.42 -8.24 -3.30
CA ALA A 113 -6.52 -8.45 -1.86
C ALA A 113 -7.17 -7.21 -1.22
N PHE A 114 -7.63 -7.33 0.02
CA PHE A 114 -7.98 -6.14 0.79
C PHE A 114 -6.75 -5.30 1.07
N ALA A 115 -6.90 -3.97 0.97
CA ALA A 115 -5.83 -3.06 1.30
C ALA A 115 -5.45 -3.15 2.78
N LYS A 116 -4.18 -2.93 3.07
CA LYS A 116 -3.66 -2.86 4.44
C LYS A 116 -3.30 -1.42 4.79
N PRO A 117 -3.43 -1.00 6.05
CA PRO A 117 -3.02 0.34 6.49
C PRO A 117 -1.60 0.72 6.06
N GLU A 118 -0.68 -0.24 6.03
CA GLU A 118 0.73 -0.03 5.67
C GLU A 118 0.96 0.35 4.21
N MET A 119 -0.04 0.17 3.34
CA MET A 119 0.07 0.44 1.90
C MET A 119 -0.19 1.90 1.54
N PHE A 120 -0.73 2.70 2.47
CA PHE A 120 -1.14 4.07 2.21
C PHE A 120 -0.03 5.06 2.59
N PRO A 121 0.36 5.99 1.70
CA PRO A 121 1.36 7.00 2.01
C PRO A 121 0.86 8.05 3.00
N ASP A 122 -0.45 8.34 2.98
CA ASP A 122 -1.12 9.32 3.84
C ASP A 122 -1.61 8.74 5.18
N ARG A 123 -1.10 7.58 5.58
CA ARG A 123 -1.52 6.87 6.80
C ARG A 123 -1.27 7.74 8.06
N PRO A 124 -2.30 8.09 8.85
CA PRO A 124 -2.11 8.76 10.12
C PRO A 124 -1.42 7.84 11.13
N ARG A 125 -0.67 8.43 12.07
CA ARG A 125 0.04 7.67 13.11
C ARG A 125 -0.99 6.88 13.94
N LYS A 126 -0.80 5.57 14.04
CA LYS A 126 -1.64 4.74 14.90
C LYS A 126 -1.52 5.20 16.36
N PRO A 127 -2.63 5.58 17.03
CA PRO A 127 -2.60 5.94 18.45
C PRO A 127 -1.99 4.82 19.30
N GLY A 128 -1.14 5.18 20.26
CA GLY A 128 -0.52 4.23 21.19
C GLY A 128 0.64 3.39 20.65
N LEU A 129 1.05 3.54 19.38
CA LEU A 129 2.18 2.79 18.84
C LEU A 129 3.54 3.35 19.33
N LYS A 130 4.30 2.53 20.04
CA LYS A 130 5.72 2.76 20.34
C LYS A 130 6.58 1.97 19.35
N ILE A 131 7.42 2.66 18.61
CA ILE A 131 8.39 2.06 17.70
C ILE A 131 9.77 2.33 18.28
N GLU A 132 10.53 1.27 18.50
CA GLU A 132 11.93 1.35 18.95
C GLU A 132 12.84 0.94 17.80
N PHE A 133 13.93 1.67 17.61
CA PHE A 133 14.91 1.42 16.57
C PHE A 133 16.28 1.21 17.19
N SER A 134 17.01 0.19 16.72
CA SER A 134 18.38 -0.09 17.11
C SER A 134 19.24 -0.41 15.89
N TRP A 135 20.41 0.22 15.80
CA TRP A 135 21.40 -0.11 14.79
C TRP A 135 22.24 -1.31 15.23
N VAL A 136 22.29 -2.36 14.43
CA VAL A 136 23.13 -3.53 14.67
C VAL A 136 24.54 -3.28 14.15
N LYS A 137 25.55 -3.37 15.01
CA LYS A 137 26.96 -3.19 14.68
C LYS A 137 27.68 -4.53 14.57
N GLN A 138 28.85 -4.51 13.93
CA GLN A 138 29.71 -5.68 13.87
C GLN A 138 30.13 -6.09 15.29
N GLY A 139 29.90 -7.37 15.63
CA GLY A 139 30.13 -7.91 16.97
C GLY A 139 28.87 -8.01 17.84
N ASP A 140 27.76 -7.38 17.46
CA ASP A 140 26.49 -7.52 18.17
C ASP A 140 25.86 -8.90 17.90
N PRO A 141 25.13 -9.47 18.89
CA PRO A 141 24.32 -10.66 18.67
C PRO A 141 23.35 -10.44 17.50
N GLY A 142 23.42 -11.29 16.48
CA GLY A 142 22.57 -11.20 15.29
C GLY A 142 23.17 -10.46 14.10
N TYR A 143 24.34 -9.82 14.22
CA TYR A 143 25.02 -9.15 13.10
C TYR A 143 25.24 -10.09 11.92
N ASP A 144 25.77 -11.29 12.15
CA ASP A 144 26.07 -12.25 11.08
C ASP A 144 24.82 -12.69 10.32
N GLY A 145 23.69 -12.84 11.03
CA GLY A 145 22.40 -13.14 10.43
C GLY A 145 21.91 -12.00 9.55
N MET A 146 21.95 -10.77 10.05
CA MET A 146 21.56 -9.57 9.31
C MET A 146 22.46 -9.33 8.09
N ASN A 147 23.77 -9.56 8.23
CA ASN A 147 24.71 -9.41 7.13
C ASN A 147 24.48 -10.43 6.01
N LYS A 148 24.15 -11.69 6.36
CA LYS A 148 23.71 -12.70 5.38
C LYS A 148 22.42 -12.29 4.68
N LEU A 149 21.43 -11.81 5.44
CA LEU A 149 20.15 -11.35 4.90
C LEU A 149 20.35 -10.18 3.93
N LYS A 150 21.24 -9.24 4.24
CA LYS A 150 21.62 -8.14 3.35
C LYS A 150 22.20 -8.65 2.01
N GLY A 151 23.03 -9.69 2.07
CA GLY A 151 23.57 -10.34 0.86
C GLY A 151 22.47 -10.97 0.00
N LEU A 152 21.52 -11.67 0.63
CA LEU A 152 20.38 -12.28 -0.07
C LEU A 152 19.47 -11.22 -0.71
N MET A 153 19.19 -10.12 0.02
CA MET A 153 18.36 -9.02 -0.48
C MET A 153 18.94 -8.39 -1.75
N ARG A 154 20.26 -8.13 -1.78
CA ARG A 154 20.93 -7.59 -2.98
C ARG A 154 20.83 -8.51 -4.19
N ARG A 155 20.91 -9.83 -3.95
CA ARG A 155 20.77 -10.81 -5.02
C ARG A 155 19.33 -10.81 -5.56
N GLN A 156 18.34 -10.83 -4.67
CA GLN A 156 16.93 -10.76 -5.03
C GLN A 156 16.61 -9.48 -5.80
N GLU A 157 17.17 -8.35 -5.39
CA GLU A 157 17.04 -7.06 -6.07
C GLU A 157 17.56 -7.12 -7.51
N ALA A 158 18.77 -7.65 -7.71
CA ALA A 158 19.36 -7.80 -9.04
C ALA A 158 18.54 -8.76 -9.94
N GLU A 159 18.09 -9.89 -9.40
CA GLU A 159 17.24 -10.86 -10.12
C GLU A 159 15.88 -10.23 -10.49
N ASN A 160 15.26 -9.49 -9.57
CA ASN A 160 13.99 -8.82 -9.80
C ASN A 160 14.10 -7.70 -10.84
N MET A 161 15.17 -6.90 -10.79
CA MET A 161 15.43 -5.85 -11.79
C MET A 161 15.62 -6.43 -13.19
N ALA A 162 16.35 -7.55 -13.31
CA ALA A 162 16.51 -8.24 -14.58
C ALA A 162 15.17 -8.76 -15.12
N LEU A 163 14.32 -9.31 -14.25
CA LEU A 163 12.98 -9.78 -14.63
C LEU A 163 12.08 -8.64 -15.09
N ILE A 164 12.02 -7.53 -14.34
CA ILE A 164 11.22 -6.35 -14.70
C ILE A 164 11.66 -5.80 -16.05
N LYS A 165 12.97 -5.70 -16.28
CA LYS A 165 13.51 -5.25 -17.56
C LYS A 165 13.05 -6.14 -18.72
N ASN A 166 13.11 -7.46 -18.56
CA ASN A 166 12.65 -8.38 -19.59
C ASN A 166 11.14 -8.22 -19.87
N GLN A 167 10.31 -8.11 -18.82
CA GLN A 167 8.87 -7.90 -18.97
C GLN A 167 8.55 -6.59 -19.72
N LEU A 168 9.29 -5.53 -19.45
CA LEU A 168 9.14 -4.27 -20.16
C LEU A 168 9.54 -4.35 -21.64
N GLU A 169 10.56 -5.12 -21.96
CA GLU A 169 10.98 -5.35 -23.34
C GLU A 169 9.90 -6.13 -24.10
N GLU A 170 9.36 -7.20 -23.50
CA GLU A 170 8.23 -7.95 -24.06
C GLU A 170 6.97 -7.09 -24.26
N GLU A 171 6.65 -6.19 -23.32
CA GLU A 171 5.48 -5.31 -23.45
C GLU A 171 5.64 -4.20 -24.51
N LYS A 172 6.87 -3.82 -24.89
CA LYS A 172 7.11 -2.86 -25.98
C LYS A 172 6.86 -3.46 -27.37
N GLU A 173 6.87 -4.78 -27.48
CA GLU A 173 6.65 -5.49 -28.75
C GLU A 173 5.16 -5.67 -29.08
N LEU A 174 4.25 -5.19 -28.22
CA LEU A 174 2.79 -5.20 -28.35
C LEU A 174 2.22 -3.84 -28.78
#